data_AF-A0A523ESU7-F1
#
_entry.id   AF-A0A523ESU7-F1
#
_cell.length_a   1.000
_cell.length_b   1.000
_cell.length_c   1.000
_cell.angle_alpha   90.00
_cell.angle_beta   90.00
_cell.angle_gamma   90.00
#
_symmetry.space_group_name_H-M   'P 1'
#
loop_
_entity.id
_entity.type
_entity.pdbx_description
1 polymer ?
#
loop_
_entity_poly.entity_id
_entity_poly.type
_entity_poly.pdbx_seq_one_letter_code
_entity_poly.pdbx_strand_id
1 'polypeptide(L)'
;MSKSRFRVPHTLVLIFGMILAAQVLTYVLPQGEFEHVAIDEHRYKIVPGTYETLDEAQKLAPWATLTAIPKGFEGAQGIIFFVFIIGGAFGVFRATGAADALIGSLLRRFGNRPSLLIVGGLLVFSFGSSTIGMAEEYLPFVPMLLALCVA
;
A
#
# COMPACT_ATOMS: atom_id res chain seq x y z
N MET A 1 20.63 -11.62 32.63
CA MET A 1 20.10 -10.64 31.65
C MET A 1 19.21 -11.40 30.68
N SER A 2 17.88 -11.31 30.87
CA SER A 2 16.91 -12.05 30.07
C SER A 2 16.83 -11.46 28.66
N LYS A 3 17.09 -12.29 27.64
CA LYS A 3 16.94 -11.92 26.22
C LYS A 3 15.47 -11.67 25.94
N SER A 4 15.08 -10.41 25.75
CA SER A 4 13.81 -10.09 25.09
C SER A 4 13.87 -10.65 23.67
N ARG A 5 13.21 -11.79 23.45
CA ARG A 5 13.00 -12.40 22.15
C ARG A 5 11.75 -11.79 21.53
N PHE A 6 11.72 -10.47 21.37
CA PHE A 6 10.59 -9.81 20.72
C PHE A 6 10.64 -10.11 19.22
N ARG A 7 9.88 -11.13 18.79
CA ARG A 7 9.74 -11.49 17.39
C ARG A 7 8.54 -10.71 16.86
N VAL A 8 8.80 -9.82 15.90
CA VAL A 8 7.74 -9.04 15.27
C VAL A 8 6.72 -10.01 14.67
N PRO A 9 5.42 -9.89 15.03
CA PRO A 9 4.38 -10.74 14.46
C PRO A 9 4.27 -10.54 12.95
N HIS A 10 3.68 -11.52 12.26
CA HIS A 10 3.36 -11.40 10.84
C HIS A 10 2.49 -10.15 10.58
N THR A 11 2.65 -9.50 9.43
CA THR A 11 1.96 -8.24 9.08
C THR A 11 0.45 -8.33 9.28
N LEU A 12 -0.16 -9.45 8.88
CA LEU A 12 -1.60 -9.71 9.09
C LEU A 12 -1.99 -9.72 10.58
N VAL A 13 -1.16 -10.31 11.44
CA VAL A 13 -1.41 -10.34 12.90
C VAL A 13 -1.28 -8.94 13.48
N LEU A 14 -0.32 -8.15 12.99
CA LEU A 14 -0.12 -6.77 13.42
C LEU A 14 -1.31 -5.89 13.02
N ILE A 15 -1.77 -5.98 11.76
CA ILE A 15 -2.94 -5.23 11.27
C ILE A 15 -4.19 -5.64 12.04
N PHE A 16 -4.44 -6.93 12.22
CA PHE A 16 -5.59 -7.41 13.00
C PHE A 16 -5.53 -6.92 14.46
N GLY A 17 -4.36 -6.96 15.09
CA GLY A 17 -4.15 -6.41 16.43
C GLY A 17 -4.44 -4.91 16.49
N MET A 18 -4.06 -4.15 15.46
CA MET A 18 -4.38 -2.72 15.36
C MET A 18 -5.88 -2.46 15.24
N ILE A 19 -6.63 -3.28 14.49
CA ILE A 19 -8.10 -3.17 14.40
C ILE A 19 -8.73 -3.42 15.78
N LEU A 20 -8.29 -4.45 16.51
CA LEU A 20 -8.78 -4.73 17.86
C LEU A 20 -8.44 -3.59 18.83
N ALA A 21 -7.23 -3.06 18.77
CA ALA A 21 -6.81 -1.93 19.59
C ALA A 21 -7.68 -0.69 19.30
N ALA A 22 -7.96 -0.40 18.03
CA ALA A 22 -8.84 0.70 17.63
C ALA A 22 -10.26 0.51 18.18
N GLN A 23 -10.82 -0.70 18.10
CA GLN A 23 -12.15 -1.02 18.66
C GLN A 23 -12.21 -0.76 20.17
N VAL A 24 -11.22 -1.23 20.93
CA VAL A 24 -11.15 -1.00 22.38
C VAL A 24 -11.04 0.49 22.68
N LEU A 25 -10.24 1.21 21.89
CA LEU A 25 -10.05 2.65 22.06
C LEU A 25 -11.36 3.42 21.81
N THR A 26 -12.21 2.97 20.89
CA THR A 26 -13.55 3.55 20.66
C THR A 26 -14.49 3.42 21.86
N TYR A 27 -14.24 2.50 22.80
CA TYR A 27 -15.01 2.40 24.05
C TYR A 27 -14.49 3.31 25.16
N VAL A 28 -13.21 3.69 25.09
CA VAL A 28 -12.55 4.52 26.12
C VAL A 28 -12.63 6.00 25.75
N LEU A 29 -12.56 6.34 24.46
CA LEU A 29 -12.61 7.72 23.98
C LEU A 29 -14.06 8.18 23.78
N PRO A 30 -14.49 9.30 24.40
CA PRO A 30 -15.81 9.88 24.17
C PRO A 30 -15.91 10.43 22.75
N GLN A 31 -17.07 10.21 22.13
CA GLN A 31 -17.41 10.82 20.85
C GLN A 31 -17.80 12.28 21.10
N GLY A 32 -17.27 13.20 20.31
CA GLY A 32 -17.65 14.59 20.37
C GLY A 32 -17.54 15.26 19.01
N GLU A 33 -18.27 16.34 18.85
CA GLU A 33 -18.36 17.12 17.64
C GLU A 33 -17.98 18.57 17.93
N PHE A 34 -17.47 19.27 16.91
CA PHE A 34 -17.30 20.71 16.96
C PHE A 34 -18.36 21.37 16.10
N GLU A 35 -18.83 22.53 16.52
CA GLU A 35 -19.72 23.33 15.69
C GLU A 35 -19.00 23.83 14.43
N HIS A 36 -19.65 23.64 13.28
CA HIS A 36 -19.15 24.07 11.97
C HIS A 36 -19.99 25.24 11.46
N VAL A 37 -19.33 26.37 11.16
CA VAL A 37 -19.99 27.52 10.55
C VAL A 37 -19.54 27.63 9.09
N ALA A 38 -20.48 27.74 8.17
CA ALA A 38 -20.17 27.97 6.76
C ALA A 38 -19.50 29.33 6.59
N ILE A 39 -18.30 29.34 5.98
CA ILE A 39 -17.64 30.58 5.53
C ILE A 39 -18.20 30.96 4.16
N ASP A 40 -18.39 29.99 3.27
CA ASP A 40 -18.94 30.12 1.90
C ASP A 40 -19.60 28.77 1.49
N GLU A 41 -20.21 28.69 0.29
CA GLU A 41 -20.89 27.47 -0.25
C GLU A 41 -20.04 26.18 -0.23
N HIS A 42 -18.72 26.28 -0.12
CA HIS A 42 -17.80 25.12 -0.19
C HIS A 42 -16.84 25.01 1.00
N ARG A 43 -16.94 25.88 2.00
CA ARG A 43 -15.96 25.91 3.11
C ARG A 43 -16.64 26.09 4.45
N TYR A 44 -16.30 25.22 5.40
CA TYR A 44 -16.75 25.27 6.77
C TYR A 44 -15.57 25.60 7.70
N LYS A 45 -15.81 26.42 8.71
CA LYS A 45 -14.85 26.74 9.78
C LYS A 45 -15.30 26.07 11.07
N ILE A 46 -14.37 25.39 11.71
CA ILE A 46 -14.55 24.86 13.07
C ILE A 46 -14.51 26.05 14.05
N VAL A 47 -15.54 26.18 14.89
CA VAL A 47 -15.57 27.18 15.97
C VAL A 47 -14.70 26.68 17.13
N PRO A 48 -13.64 27.40 17.53
CA PRO A 48 -12.81 26.98 18.66
C PRO A 48 -13.60 27.04 19.98
N GLY A 49 -13.49 25.99 20.80
CA GLY A 49 -14.09 25.95 22.14
C GLY A 49 -15.53 25.41 22.21
N THR A 50 -16.15 25.05 21.08
CA THR A 50 -17.50 24.45 21.01
C THR A 50 -17.46 22.92 20.95
N TYR A 51 -16.45 22.31 21.55
CA TYR A 51 -16.41 20.84 21.65
C TYR A 51 -17.51 20.39 22.60
N GLU A 52 -18.49 19.66 22.07
CA GLU A 52 -19.53 19.02 22.85
C GLU A 52 -19.46 17.51 22.66
N THR A 53 -19.53 16.78 23.78
CA THR A 53 -19.64 15.32 23.75
C THR A 53 -21.06 14.96 23.38
N LEU A 54 -21.24 14.03 22.44
CA LEU A 54 -22.56 13.57 22.04
C LEU A 54 -23.20 12.79 23.20
N ASP A 55 -24.40 13.18 23.62
CA ASP A 55 -25.17 12.51 24.68
C ASP A 55 -25.50 11.06 24.31
N GLU A 56 -25.61 10.76 23.02
CA GLU A 56 -25.91 9.44 22.48
C GLU A 56 -24.69 8.85 21.74
N ALA A 57 -23.62 8.58 22.48
CA ALA A 57 -22.44 7.93 21.92
C ALA A 57 -22.78 6.50 21.43
N GLN A 58 -22.82 6.30 20.11
CA GLN A 58 -23.12 5.01 19.51
C GLN A 58 -21.94 4.06 19.74
N LYS A 59 -22.05 3.17 20.72
CA LYS A 59 -21.02 2.16 20.99
C LYS A 59 -21.02 1.12 19.88
N LEU A 60 -19.89 0.93 19.22
CA LEU A 60 -19.76 -0.12 18.21
C LEU A 60 -19.96 -1.48 18.86
N ALA A 61 -20.71 -2.36 18.22
CA ALA A 61 -20.83 -3.72 18.71
C ALA A 61 -19.49 -4.48 18.57
N PRO A 62 -19.19 -5.48 19.43
CA PRO A 62 -17.93 -6.24 19.36
C PRO A 62 -17.71 -6.94 18.01
N TRP A 63 -18.79 -7.31 17.31
CA TRP A 63 -18.73 -7.90 15.97
C TRP A 63 -18.44 -6.89 14.86
N ALA A 64 -18.47 -5.58 15.14
CA ALA A 64 -18.14 -4.54 14.16
C ALA A 64 -16.71 -4.69 13.61
N THR A 65 -15.79 -5.21 14.42
CA THR A 65 -14.43 -5.56 14.00
C THR A 65 -14.42 -6.56 12.83
N LEU A 66 -15.38 -7.49 12.77
CA LEU A 66 -15.50 -8.43 11.64
C LEU A 66 -15.88 -7.71 10.35
N THR A 67 -16.71 -6.66 10.45
CA THR A 67 -17.10 -5.82 9.29
C THR A 67 -16.01 -4.83 8.86
N ALA A 68 -15.06 -4.53 9.75
CA ALA A 68 -13.94 -3.63 9.44
C ALA A 68 -13.03 -4.21 8.34
N ILE A 69 -12.90 -5.54 8.29
CA ILE A 69 -12.08 -6.22 7.27
C ILE A 69 -12.69 -6.01 5.87
N PRO A 70 -13.94 -6.41 5.57
CA PRO A 70 -14.59 -6.12 4.28
C PRO A 70 -14.60 -4.63 3.89
N LYS A 71 -14.85 -3.72 4.84
CA LYS A 71 -14.79 -2.27 4.59
C LYS A 71 -13.39 -1.80 4.20
N GLY A 72 -12.35 -2.39 4.79
CA GLY A 72 -10.97 -2.16 4.38
C GLY A 72 -10.72 -2.62 2.94
N PHE A 73 -11.25 -3.79 2.54
CA PHE A 73 -11.19 -4.27 1.16
C PHE A 73 -11.94 -3.34 0.19
N GLU A 74 -13.09 -2.80 0.58
CA GLU A 74 -13.83 -1.80 -0.20
C GLU A 74 -13.00 -0.53 -0.42
N GLY A 75 -12.37 0.00 0.64
CA GLY A 75 -11.48 1.17 0.53
C GLY A 75 -10.21 0.90 -0.30
N ALA A 76 -9.72 -0.33 -0.31
CA ALA A 76 -8.53 -0.75 -1.05
C ALA A 76 -8.84 -1.33 -2.45
N GLN A 77 -10.10 -1.39 -2.87
CA GLN A 77 -10.52 -2.11 -4.08
C GLN A 77 -9.75 -1.66 -5.33
N GLY A 78 -9.49 -0.36 -5.47
CA GLY A 78 -8.77 0.20 -6.61
C GLY A 78 -7.36 -0.39 -6.74
N ILE A 79 -6.62 -0.46 -5.64
CA ILE A 79 -5.26 -1.02 -5.62
C ILE A 79 -5.31 -2.53 -5.85
N ILE A 80 -6.27 -3.24 -5.24
CA ILE A 80 -6.41 -4.70 -5.40
C ILE A 80 -6.65 -5.07 -6.87
N PHE A 81 -7.61 -4.44 -7.53
CA PHE A 81 -7.89 -4.71 -8.94
C PHE A 81 -6.73 -4.29 -9.85
N PHE A 82 -6.09 -3.16 -9.55
CA PHE A 82 -4.91 -2.71 -10.27
C PHE A 82 -3.76 -3.72 -10.23
N VAL A 83 -3.39 -4.20 -9.04
CA VAL A 83 -2.35 -5.23 -8.86
C VAL A 83 -2.72 -6.53 -9.55
N PHE A 84 -4.00 -6.94 -9.53
CA PHE A 84 -4.44 -8.13 -10.26
C PHE A 84 -4.32 -7.99 -11.77
N ILE A 85 -4.69 -6.84 -12.34
CA ILE A 85 -4.60 -6.59 -13.78
C ILE A 85 -3.13 -6.57 -14.21
N ILE A 86 -2.26 -5.86 -13.48
CA ILE A 86 -0.83 -5.81 -13.78
C ILE A 86 -0.19 -7.18 -13.63
N GLY A 87 -0.47 -7.89 -12.53
CA GLY A 87 0.01 -9.25 -12.31
C GLY A 87 -0.43 -10.22 -13.41
N GLY A 88 -1.69 -10.12 -13.85
CA GLY A 88 -2.22 -10.90 -14.97
C GLY A 88 -1.54 -10.57 -16.30
N ALA A 89 -1.40 -9.29 -16.62
CA ALA A 89 -0.70 -8.83 -17.83
C ALA A 89 0.78 -9.26 -17.82
N PHE A 90 1.45 -9.17 -16.67
CA PHE A 90 2.82 -9.65 -16.49
C PHE A 90 2.93 -11.18 -16.65
N GLY A 91 1.92 -11.92 -16.16
CA GLY A 91 1.84 -13.36 -16.35
C GLY A 91 1.80 -13.73 -17.83
N VAL A 92 0.96 -13.06 -18.61
CA VAL A 92 0.90 -13.24 -20.08
C VAL A 92 2.21 -12.81 -20.74
N PHE A 93 2.75 -11.65 -20.37
CA PHE A 93 4.02 -11.14 -20.89
C PHE A 93 5.20 -12.10 -20.67
N ARG A 94 5.22 -12.81 -19.54
CA ARG A 94 6.24 -13.84 -19.27
C ARG A 94 5.95 -15.13 -20.00
N ALA A 95 4.69 -15.55 -20.08
CA ALA A 95 4.29 -16.78 -20.78
C ALA A 95 4.55 -16.73 -22.30
N THR A 96 4.52 -15.54 -22.92
CA THR A 96 4.86 -15.37 -24.34
C THR A 96 6.36 -15.39 -24.63
N GLY A 97 7.22 -15.44 -23.61
CA GLY A 97 8.67 -15.32 -23.76
C GLY A 97 9.13 -13.90 -24.13
N ALA A 98 8.24 -12.91 -24.12
CA ALA A 98 8.59 -11.52 -24.43
C ALA A 98 9.58 -10.94 -23.39
N ALA A 99 9.45 -11.35 -22.13
CA ALA A 99 10.40 -11.01 -21.07
C ALA A 99 11.82 -11.52 -21.39
N ASP A 100 11.96 -12.80 -21.75
CA ASP A 100 13.25 -13.41 -22.08
C ASP A 100 13.86 -12.79 -23.35
N ALA A 101 13.04 -12.50 -24.36
CA ALA A 101 13.47 -11.83 -25.58
C ALA A 101 13.96 -10.40 -25.30
N LEU A 102 13.29 -9.66 -24.41
CA LEU A 102 13.71 -8.32 -23.99
C LEU A 102 15.06 -8.36 -23.28
N ILE A 103 15.24 -9.26 -22.30
CA ILE A 103 16.53 -9.44 -21.61
C ILE A 103 17.62 -9.82 -22.61
N GLY A 104 17.37 -10.80 -23.47
CA GLY A 104 18.32 -11.25 -24.48
C GLY A 104 18.72 -10.14 -25.45
N SER A 105 17.78 -9.29 -25.87
CA SER A 105 18.06 -8.13 -26.72
C SER A 105 18.92 -7.08 -26.00
N LEU A 106 18.65 -6.82 -24.72
CA LEU A 106 19.44 -5.89 -23.91
C LEU A 106 20.88 -6.39 -23.71
N LEU A 107 21.05 -7.67 -23.39
CA LEU A 107 22.36 -8.29 -23.24
C LEU A 107 23.16 -8.29 -24.55
N ARG A 108 22.54 -8.61 -25.69
CA ARG A 108 23.22 -8.55 -26.99
C ARG A 108 23.71 -7.15 -27.34
N ARG A 109 22.97 -6.11 -26.95
CA ARG A 109 23.28 -4.72 -27.29
C ARG A 109 24.22 -4.04 -26.30
N PHE A 110 24.10 -4.35 -25.01
CA PHE A 110 24.79 -3.64 -23.92
C PHE A 110 25.56 -4.56 -22.96
N GLY A 111 25.61 -5.88 -23.19
CA GLY A 111 26.23 -6.86 -22.29
C GLY A 111 27.73 -6.63 -22.03
N ASN A 112 28.45 -6.03 -22.98
CA ASN A 112 29.87 -5.68 -22.79
C ASN A 112 30.09 -4.45 -21.87
N ARG A 113 29.01 -3.78 -21.42
CA ARG A 113 29.07 -2.61 -20.53
C ARG A 113 28.02 -2.72 -19.42
N PRO A 114 28.25 -3.57 -18.40
CA PRO A 114 27.27 -3.80 -17.32
C PRO A 114 26.90 -2.53 -16.55
N SER A 115 27.82 -1.55 -16.45
CA SER A 115 27.52 -0.25 -15.83
C SER A 115 26.41 0.52 -16.53
N LEU A 116 26.32 0.43 -17.86
CA LEU A 116 25.27 1.07 -18.66
C LEU A 116 23.91 0.38 -18.47
N LEU A 117 23.91 -0.95 -18.32
CA LEU A 117 22.69 -1.71 -18.00
C LEU A 117 22.14 -1.32 -16.62
N ILE A 118 23.01 -1.21 -15.62
CA ILE A 118 22.62 -0.84 -14.26
C ILE A 118 22.12 0.61 -14.22
N VAL A 119 22.87 1.56 -14.78
CA VAL A 119 22.47 2.99 -14.79
C VAL A 119 21.20 3.18 -15.60
N GLY A 120 21.07 2.53 -16.77
CA GLY A 120 19.88 2.59 -17.60
C GLY A 120 18.65 2.02 -16.88
N GLY A 121 18.78 0.84 -16.27
CA GLY A 121 17.71 0.23 -15.48
C GLY A 121 17.30 1.11 -14.31
N LEU A 122 18.27 1.64 -13.56
CA LEU A 122 18.02 2.54 -12.44
C LEU A 122 17.27 3.80 -12.89
N LEU A 123 17.67 4.42 -14.01
CA LEU A 123 17.00 5.61 -14.55
C LEU A 123 15.55 5.31 -14.98
N VAL A 124 15.31 4.20 -15.69
CA VAL A 124 13.97 3.80 -16.11
C VAL A 124 13.06 3.58 -14.90
N PHE A 125 13.54 2.84 -13.89
CA PHE A 125 12.75 2.60 -12.69
C PHE A 125 12.59 3.84 -11.81
N SER A 126 13.59 4.71 -11.74
CA SER A 126 13.51 5.97 -10.98
C SER A 126 12.50 6.92 -11.62
N PHE A 127 12.53 7.05 -12.94
CA PHE A 127 11.58 7.88 -13.68
C PHE A 127 10.15 7.32 -13.60
N GLY A 128 9.99 6.00 -13.77
CA GLY A 128 8.71 5.31 -13.57
C GLY A 128 8.17 5.48 -12.15
N SER A 129 9.03 5.31 -11.13
CA SER A 129 8.66 5.49 -9.72
C SER A 129 8.20 6.91 -9.43
N SER A 130 8.93 7.90 -9.92
CA SER A 130 8.66 9.30 -9.63
C SER A 130 7.38 9.80 -10.28
N THR A 131 6.97 9.20 -11.39
CA THR A 131 5.81 9.67 -12.17
C THR A 131 4.52 8.93 -11.79
N ILE A 132 4.61 7.62 -11.56
CA ILE A 132 3.43 6.75 -11.37
C ILE A 132 3.28 6.30 -9.90
N GLY A 133 4.35 6.34 -9.08
CA GLY A 133 4.29 5.91 -7.69
C GLY A 133 4.19 4.38 -7.53
N MET A 134 4.89 3.63 -8.39
CA MET A 134 4.75 2.18 -8.61
C MET A 134 5.27 1.27 -7.48
N ALA A 135 4.89 1.40 -6.22
CA ALA A 135 5.49 0.58 -5.15
C ALA A 135 5.34 -0.95 -5.36
N GLU A 136 4.20 -1.40 -5.91
CA GLU A 136 3.84 -2.81 -6.00
C GLU A 136 4.20 -3.47 -7.34
N GLU A 137 4.46 -2.66 -8.36
CA GLU A 137 4.70 -3.13 -9.73
C GLU A 137 6.14 -3.57 -9.95
N TYR A 138 7.07 -3.31 -9.02
CA TYR A 138 8.46 -3.77 -9.12
C TYR A 138 8.61 -5.28 -8.87
N LEU A 139 7.67 -5.90 -8.15
CA LEU A 139 7.77 -7.31 -7.73
C LEU A 139 7.98 -8.28 -8.91
N PRO A 140 7.28 -8.16 -10.05
CA PRO A 140 7.53 -8.98 -11.24
C PRO A 140 8.89 -8.71 -11.91
N PHE A 141 9.43 -7.49 -11.77
CA PHE A 141 10.71 -7.11 -12.38
C PHE A 141 11.93 -7.56 -11.56
N VAL A 142 11.78 -7.81 -10.25
CA VAL A 142 12.89 -8.32 -9.41
C VAL A 142 13.56 -9.57 -10.01
N PRO A 143 12.83 -10.67 -10.33
CA PRO A 143 13.47 -11.84 -10.93
C PRO A 143 14.03 -11.56 -12.33
N MET A 144 13.43 -10.65 -13.09
CA MET A 144 13.92 -10.25 -14.42
C MET A 144 15.28 -9.52 -14.32
N LEU A 145 15.42 -8.61 -13.37
CA LEU A 145 16.68 -7.91 -13.11
C LEU A 145 17.75 -8.84 -12.54
N LEU A 146 17.37 -9.78 -11.67
CA LEU A 146 18.30 -10.81 -11.19
C LEU A 146 18.80 -11.68 -12.34
N ALA A 147 17.93 -12.08 -13.26
CA ALA A 147 18.33 -12.83 -14.46
C ALA A 147 19.32 -12.04 -15.33
N LEU A 148 19.11 -10.73 -15.50
CA LEU A 148 20.02 -9.85 -16.25
C LEU A 148 21.39 -9.70 -15.56
N CYS A 149 21.45 -9.71 -14.23
CA CYS A 149 22.70 -9.58 -13.48
C CYS A 149 23.49 -10.88 -13.35
N VAL A 150 22.83 -12.03 -13.46
CA VAL A 150 23.46 -13.36 -13.37
C VAL A 150 23.92 -13.86 -14.75
N ALA A 151 23.26 -13.42 -15.83
CA ALA A 151 23.64 -13.71 -17.20
C ALA A 151 24.80 -12.84 -17.69
#